data_AF-M0LKF6-F1
#
_entry.id   AF-M0LKF6-F1
#
_cell.length_a   1.000
_cell.length_b   1.000
_cell.length_c   1.000
_cell.angle_alpha   90.00
_cell.angle_beta   90.00
_cell.angle_gamma   90.00
#
_symmetry.space_group_name_H-M   'P 1'
#
loop_
_entity.id
_entity.type
_entity.pdbx_description
1 polymer ?
#
loop_
_entity_poly.entity_id
_entity_poly.type
_entity_poly.pdbx_seq_one_letter_code
_entity_poly.pdbx_strand_id
1 'polypeptide(L)'
;MGGMMLFAGLGKFAFVSGEPFDASGFLVHGVDPVSPVSGLYAAMAGNAALLEVINVVVPVTQVLIGVALIAGAFVRLAALGGAIQMIAFYLGGWEGQWLALFDSTLIYAVVFLALGAFAAG
;
A
#
# COMPACT_ATOMS: atom_id res chain seq x y z
N MET A 1 5.89 -10.77 6.38
CA MET A 1 5.73 -9.71 5.36
C MET A 1 5.20 -10.25 4.03
N GLY A 2 5.84 -11.26 3.41
CA GLY A 2 5.34 -11.84 2.14
C GLY A 2 3.89 -12.32 2.16
N GLY A 3 3.52 -13.15 3.15
CA GLY A 3 2.12 -13.59 3.31
C GLY A 3 1.13 -12.44 3.52
N MET A 4 1.49 -11.46 4.36
CA MET A 4 0.67 -10.26 4.58
C MET A 4 0.36 -9.56 3.25
N MET A 5 1.36 -9.32 2.41
CA MET A 5 1.16 -8.61 1.15
C MET A 5 0.41 -9.45 0.12
N LEU A 6 0.71 -10.76 0.04
CA LEU A 6 0.02 -11.69 -0.84
C LEU A 6 -1.48 -11.72 -0.54
N PHE A 7 -1.86 -11.93 0.71
CA PHE A 7 -3.27 -12.02 1.09
C PHE A 7 -3.99 -10.67 1.06
N ALA A 8 -3.29 -9.57 1.34
CA ALA A 8 -3.84 -8.21 1.17
C ALA A 8 -4.17 -7.90 -0.31
N GLY A 9 -3.35 -8.38 -1.26
CA GLY A 9 -3.60 -8.24 -2.68
C GLY A 9 -4.66 -9.20 -3.21
N LEU A 10 -4.61 -10.48 -2.83
CA LEU A 10 -5.61 -11.47 -3.23
C LEU A 10 -7.03 -11.07 -2.79
N GLY A 11 -7.17 -10.57 -1.56
CA GLY A 11 -8.47 -10.09 -1.04
C GLY A 11 -9.04 -8.87 -1.76
N LYS A 12 -8.31 -8.27 -2.70
CA LYS A 12 -8.79 -7.13 -3.52
C LYS A 12 -9.33 -7.56 -4.88
N PHE A 13 -9.25 -8.84 -5.24
CA PHE A 13 -9.84 -9.32 -6.48
C PHE A 13 -11.28 -9.79 -6.25
N ALA A 14 -12.19 -9.38 -7.13
CA ALA A 14 -13.61 -9.71 -7.04
C ALA A 14 -13.88 -11.22 -6.95
N PHE A 15 -13.07 -12.06 -7.59
CA PHE A 15 -13.20 -13.51 -7.51
C PHE A 15 -12.85 -14.10 -6.12
N VAL A 16 -12.26 -13.31 -5.22
CA VAL A 16 -11.94 -13.68 -3.83
C VAL A 16 -12.89 -13.02 -2.84
N SER A 17 -13.12 -11.71 -2.97
CA SER A 17 -13.92 -10.90 -2.04
C SER A 17 -15.40 -10.79 -2.39
N GLY A 18 -15.80 -11.17 -3.60
CA GLY A 18 -17.15 -10.95 -4.14
C GLY A 18 -17.36 -9.56 -4.76
N GLU A 19 -16.53 -8.58 -4.43
CA GLU A 19 -16.60 -7.20 -4.93
C GLU A 19 -15.24 -6.73 -5.45
N PRO A 20 -15.19 -5.97 -6.57
CA PRO A 20 -13.93 -5.43 -7.09
C PRO A 20 -13.35 -4.39 -6.13
N PHE A 21 -12.02 -4.36 -6.02
CA PHE A 21 -11.35 -3.30 -5.29
C PHE A 21 -11.60 -1.94 -5.93
N ASP A 22 -11.92 -0.99 -5.07
CA ASP A 22 -12.10 0.41 -5.43
C ASP A 22 -11.31 1.32 -4.50
N ALA A 23 -10.30 1.97 -5.07
CA ALA A 23 -9.45 2.94 -4.41
C ALA A 23 -10.18 4.26 -4.13
N SER A 24 -11.29 4.54 -4.83
CA SER A 24 -12.04 5.78 -4.64
C SER A 24 -12.54 5.91 -3.20
N GLY A 25 -12.99 4.80 -2.59
CA GLY A 25 -13.43 4.78 -1.21
C GLY A 25 -12.36 5.28 -0.23
N PHE A 26 -11.11 4.85 -0.41
CA PHE A 26 -9.99 5.34 0.39
C PHE A 26 -9.63 6.79 0.03
N LEU A 27 -9.51 7.14 -1.25
CA LEU A 27 -9.04 8.45 -1.67
C LEU A 27 -10.02 9.59 -1.35
N VAL A 28 -11.33 9.30 -1.31
CA VAL A 28 -12.37 10.28 -1.02
C VAL A 28 -12.70 10.34 0.47
N HIS A 29 -12.70 9.20 1.17
CA HIS A 29 -13.20 9.12 2.54
C HIS A 29 -12.17 8.70 3.59
N GLY A 30 -11.05 8.11 3.17
CA GLY A 30 -10.02 7.57 4.05
C GLY A 30 -8.80 8.47 4.24
N VAL A 31 -8.72 9.60 3.51
CA VAL A 31 -7.61 10.55 3.62
C VAL A 31 -7.95 11.63 4.64
N ASP A 32 -7.10 11.79 5.63
CA ASP A 32 -7.28 12.84 6.64
C ASP A 32 -7.02 14.22 6.01
N PRO A 33 -7.88 15.24 6.24
CA PRO A 33 -7.66 16.59 5.74
C PRO A 33 -6.34 17.23 6.19
N VAL A 34 -5.82 16.86 7.36
CA VAL A 34 -4.55 17.32 7.93
C VAL A 34 -3.34 16.67 7.23
N SER A 35 -3.55 15.55 6.52
CA SER A 35 -2.51 14.86 5.75
C SER A 35 -1.76 15.81 4.82
N PRO A 36 -0.40 15.74 4.74
CA PRO A 36 0.37 16.53 3.79
C PRO A 36 0.11 16.12 2.33
N VAL A 37 -0.49 14.95 2.11
CA VAL A 37 -0.84 14.45 0.77
C VAL A 37 -2.33 14.59 0.47
N SER A 38 -3.12 15.23 1.34
CA SER A 38 -4.58 15.39 1.17
C SER A 38 -4.94 16.01 -0.18
N GLY A 39 -4.28 17.10 -0.57
CA GLY A 39 -4.49 17.74 -1.86
C GLY A 39 -4.09 16.88 -3.06
N LEU A 40 -3.00 16.12 -2.95
CA LEU A 40 -2.56 15.18 -4.00
C LEU A 40 -3.58 14.06 -4.18
N TYR A 41 -4.06 13.47 -3.08
CA TYR A 41 -4.98 12.33 -3.13
C TYR A 41 -6.38 12.77 -3.56
N ALA A 42 -6.81 13.99 -3.21
CA ALA A 42 -8.02 14.60 -3.76
C ALA A 42 -7.91 14.81 -5.28
N ALA A 43 -6.75 15.25 -5.79
CA ALA A 43 -6.53 15.36 -7.23
C ALA A 43 -6.54 13.98 -7.93
N MET A 44 -6.04 12.94 -7.27
CA MET A 44 -6.12 11.56 -7.76
C MET A 44 -7.56 11.05 -7.79
N ALA A 45 -8.35 11.32 -6.75
CA ALA A 45 -9.77 10.97 -6.69
C ALA A 45 -10.60 11.67 -7.78
N GLY A 46 -10.21 12.89 -8.17
CA GLY A 46 -10.86 13.63 -9.25
C GLY A 46 -10.51 13.14 -10.67
N ASN A 47 -9.57 12.20 -10.83
CA ASN A 47 -9.11 11.72 -12.12
C ASN A 47 -9.51 10.26 -12.36
N ALA A 48 -10.57 10.05 -13.15
CA ALA A 48 -11.12 8.73 -13.45
C ALA A 48 -10.11 7.78 -14.11
N ALA A 49 -9.32 8.27 -15.09
CA ALA A 49 -8.33 7.44 -15.76
C ALA A 49 -7.23 6.97 -14.79
N LEU A 50 -6.83 7.83 -13.85
CA LEU A 50 -5.86 7.47 -12.83
C LEU A 50 -6.44 6.47 -11.81
N LEU A 51 -7.70 6.62 -11.43
CA LEU A 51 -8.39 5.67 -10.54
C LEU A 51 -8.45 4.27 -11.14
N GLU A 52 -8.79 4.14 -12.42
CA GLU A 52 -8.79 2.84 -13.12
C GLU A 52 -7.41 2.16 -13.08
N VAL A 53 -6.34 2.94 -13.24
CA VAL A 53 -4.96 2.43 -13.12
C VAL A 53 -4.67 1.98 -11.69
N ILE A 54 -5.00 2.79 -10.67
CA ILE A 54 -4.76 2.46 -9.26
C ILE A 54 -5.50 1.20 -8.85
N ASN A 55 -6.74 1.03 -9.31
CA ASN A 55 -7.59 -0.13 -9.01
C ASN A 55 -6.98 -1.44 -9.51
N VAL A 56 -6.12 -1.40 -10.54
CA VAL A 56 -5.38 -2.57 -11.03
C VAL A 56 -4.00 -2.68 -10.40
N VAL A 57 -3.26 -1.57 -10.35
CA VAL A 57 -1.87 -1.55 -9.88
C VAL A 57 -1.77 -1.96 -8.41
N VAL A 58 -2.65 -1.47 -7.54
CA VAL A 58 -2.56 -1.76 -6.10
C VAL A 58 -2.73 -3.26 -5.81
N PRO A 59 -3.80 -3.96 -6.25
CA PRO A 59 -3.94 -5.39 -6.00
C PRO A 59 -2.83 -6.23 -6.64
N VAL A 60 -2.48 -5.94 -7.89
CA VAL A 60 -1.48 -6.71 -8.65
C VAL A 60 -0.10 -6.60 -8.01
N THR A 61 0.33 -5.39 -7.67
CA THR A 61 1.64 -5.17 -7.03
C THR A 61 1.72 -5.84 -5.66
N GLN A 62 0.63 -5.84 -4.89
CA GLN A 62 0.59 -6.51 -3.59
C GLN A 62 0.77 -8.04 -3.71
N VAL A 63 0.12 -8.66 -4.69
CA VAL A 63 0.31 -10.08 -5.00
C VAL A 63 1.75 -10.35 -5.45
N LEU A 64 2.28 -9.56 -6.39
CA LEU A 64 3.65 -9.74 -6.90
C LEU A 64 4.70 -9.58 -5.79
N ILE A 65 4.57 -8.56 -4.94
CA ILE A 65 5.44 -8.36 -3.76
C ILE A 65 5.34 -9.56 -2.82
N GLY A 66 4.12 -10.01 -2.53
CA GLY A 66 3.88 -11.16 -1.66
C GLY A 66 4.54 -12.43 -2.17
N VAL A 67 4.34 -12.76 -3.45
CA VAL A 67 4.95 -13.91 -4.12
C VAL A 67 6.47 -13.80 -4.14
N ALA A 68 7.02 -12.64 -4.52
CA ALA A 68 8.46 -12.41 -4.59
C ALA A 68 9.14 -12.63 -3.22
N LEU A 69 8.55 -12.10 -2.14
CA LEU A 69 9.07 -12.26 -0.78
C LEU A 69 8.95 -13.69 -0.25
N ILE A 70 7.91 -14.43 -0.63
CA ILE A 70 7.76 -15.86 -0.25
C ILE A 70 8.75 -16.72 -1.01
N ALA A 71 8.92 -16.47 -2.32
CA ALA A 71 9.84 -17.20 -3.18
C ALA A 71 11.31 -16.84 -2.93
N GLY A 72 11.60 -15.77 -2.18
CA GLY A 72 12.96 -15.28 -1.97
C GLY A 72 13.59 -14.65 -3.23
N ALA A 73 12.77 -14.23 -4.20
CA ALA A 73 13.22 -13.63 -5.45
C ALA A 73 12.99 -12.11 -5.43
N PHE A 74 13.93 -11.33 -5.98
CA PHE A 74 13.84 -9.86 -6.05
C PHE A 74 13.50 -9.21 -4.70
N VAL A 75 14.00 -9.77 -3.59
CA VAL A 75 13.56 -9.43 -2.22
C VAL A 75 13.72 -7.94 -1.94
N ARG A 76 14.81 -7.31 -2.38
CA ARG A 76 15.04 -5.86 -2.21
C ARG A 76 14.01 -5.02 -2.94
N LEU A 77 13.72 -5.35 -4.19
CA LEU A 77 12.73 -4.64 -4.99
C LEU A 77 11.32 -4.83 -4.43
N ALA A 78 10.96 -6.06 -4.06
CA ALA A 78 9.67 -6.38 -3.46
C ALA A 78 9.50 -5.68 -2.10
N ALA A 79 10.53 -5.67 -1.27
CA ALA A 79 10.52 -4.99 0.02
C ALA A 79 10.43 -3.46 -0.15
N LEU A 80 11.15 -2.88 -1.11
CA LEU A 80 11.02 -1.46 -1.45
C LEU A 80 9.60 -1.12 -1.91
N GLY A 81 9.01 -1.92 -2.80
CA GLY A 81 7.63 -1.74 -3.25
C GLY A 81 6.63 -1.83 -2.10
N GLY A 82 6.80 -2.80 -1.21
CA GLY A 82 5.98 -2.94 0.00
C GLY A 82 6.09 -1.73 0.92
N ALA A 83 7.31 -1.22 1.13
CA ALA A 83 7.55 -0.01 1.92
C ALA A 83 6.87 1.21 1.30
N ILE A 84 6.98 1.41 -0.02
CA ILE A 84 6.34 2.53 -0.72
C ILE A 84 4.82 2.47 -0.55
N GLN A 85 4.19 1.30 -0.71
CA GLN A 85 2.74 1.17 -0.52
C GLN A 85 2.32 1.47 0.93
N MET A 86 3.08 0.99 1.91
CA MET A 86 2.79 1.27 3.32
C MET A 86 2.96 2.75 3.66
N ILE A 87 3.99 3.41 3.13
CA ILE A 87 4.18 4.87 3.28
C ILE A 87 3.04 5.64 2.64
N ALA A 88 2.56 5.22 1.46
CA ALA A 88 1.43 5.87 0.80
C ALA A 88 0.14 5.82 1.64
N PHE A 89 -0.13 4.69 2.31
CA PHE A 89 -1.27 4.58 3.23
C PHE A 89 -1.05 5.36 4.52
N TYR A 90 0.16 5.31 5.10
CA TYR A 90 0.54 6.09 6.28
C TYR A 90 0.31 7.58 6.07
N LEU A 91 0.80 8.11 4.95
CA LEU A 91 0.64 9.53 4.62
C LEU A 91 -0.83 9.88 4.44
N GLY A 92 -1.63 9.02 3.81
CA GLY A 92 -3.07 9.25 3.65
C GLY A 92 -3.81 9.35 4.99
N GLY A 93 -3.49 8.47 5.95
CA GLY A 93 -4.09 8.45 7.28
C GLY A 93 -3.39 9.32 8.34
N TRP A 94 -2.49 10.22 7.95
CA TRP A 94 -1.71 11.00 8.92
C TRP A 94 -2.55 12.10 9.56
N GLU A 95 -2.81 11.95 10.86
CA GLU A 95 -3.62 12.90 11.66
C GLU A 95 -2.79 14.06 12.28
N GLY A 96 -1.51 14.20 11.93
CA GLY A 96 -0.65 15.29 12.47
C GLY A 96 -0.25 15.13 13.94
N GLN A 97 -0.55 14.00 14.57
CA GLN A 97 -0.29 13.75 15.98
C GLN A 97 1.04 13.04 16.21
N TRP A 98 1.63 13.23 17.40
CA TRP A 98 2.84 12.51 17.84
C TRP A 98 2.69 10.99 17.73
N LEU A 99 1.52 10.45 18.09
CA LEU A 99 1.25 9.01 18.07
C LEU A 99 1.20 8.43 16.65
N ALA A 100 1.09 9.26 15.61
CA ALA A 100 1.16 8.78 14.22
C ALA A 100 2.50 8.08 13.92
N LEU A 101 3.57 8.37 14.67
CA LEU A 101 4.85 7.66 14.55
C LEU A 101 4.78 6.17 14.93
N PHE A 102 3.70 5.74 15.59
CA PHE A 102 3.45 4.35 15.97
C PHE A 102 2.31 3.72 15.15
N ASP A 103 1.92 4.35 14.05
CA ASP A 103 0.93 3.79 13.16
C ASP A 103 1.43 2.46 12.56
N SER A 104 0.52 1.50 12.43
CA SER A 104 0.83 0.16 11.94
C SER A 104 1.43 0.17 10.52
N THR A 105 0.95 1.05 9.65
CA THR A 105 1.44 1.15 8.27
C THR A 105 2.85 1.74 8.24
N LEU A 106 3.16 2.73 9.08
CA LEU A 106 4.52 3.22 9.23
C LEU A 106 5.46 2.13 9.78
N ILE A 107 5.03 1.39 10.80
CA ILE A 107 5.80 0.27 11.35
C ILE A 107 6.07 -0.78 10.26
N TYR A 108 5.06 -1.15 9.47
CA TYR A 108 5.24 -2.09 8.36
C TYR A 108 6.17 -1.55 7.29
N ALA A 109 6.13 -0.26 6.97
CA ALA A 109 7.08 0.37 6.06
C ALA A 109 8.53 0.23 6.57
N VAL A 110 8.76 0.50 7.86
CA VAL A 110 10.10 0.35 8.46
C VAL A 110 10.56 -1.10 8.43
N VAL A 111 9.68 -2.06 8.73
CA VAL A 111 10.01 -3.50 8.65
C VAL A 111 10.31 -3.92 7.21
N PHE A 112 9.57 -3.42 6.22
CA PHE A 112 9.88 -3.65 4.81
C PHE A 112 11.24 -3.06 4.41
N LEU A 113 11.54 -1.82 4.83
CA LEU A 113 12.86 -1.21 4.57
C LEU A 113 13.99 -2.00 5.24
N ALA A 114 13.80 -2.46 6.47
CA ALA A 114 14.77 -3.31 7.16
C ALA A 114 14.97 -4.64 6.41
N LEU A 115 13.89 -5.28 5.95
CA LEU A 115 13.99 -6.47 5.09
C LEU A 115 14.76 -6.18 3.81
N GLY A 116 14.46 -5.07 3.12
CA GLY A 116 15.19 -4.68 1.91
C GLY A 116 16.68 -4.39 2.17
N ALA A 117 17.02 -3.80 3.33
CA ALA A 117 18.39 -3.47 3.68
C ALA A 117 19.22 -4.69 4.10
N PHE A 118 18.63 -5.61 4.88
CA PHE A 118 19.35 -6.70 5.52
C PHE A 118 19.16 -8.07 4.87
N ALA A 119 18.14 -8.27 4.02
CA ALA A 119 17.96 -9.56 3.36
C ALA A 119 19.04 -9.80 2.30
N ALA A 120 19.54 -11.04 2.27
CA ALA A 120 20.27 -11.55 1.13
C ALA A 120 19.25 -11.92 0.04
N GLY A 121 19.32 -11.25 -1.11
CA GLY A 121 18.37 -11.42 -2.23
C GLY A 121 18.47 -10.32 -3.27
#